data_AF-A0A923THV2-F1
#
_entry.id   AF-A0A923THV2-F1
#
_cell.length_a   1.000
_cell.length_b   1.000
_cell.length_c   1.000
_cell.angle_alpha   90.00
_cell.angle_beta   90.00
_cell.angle_gamma   90.00
#
_symmetry.space_group_name_H-M   'P 1'
#
loop_
_entity.id
_entity.type
_entity.pdbx_description
1 polymer ?
#
loop_
_entity_poly.entity_id
_entity_poly.type
_entity_poly.pdbx_seq_one_letter_code
_entity_poly.pdbx_strand_id
1 'polypeptide(L)'
;MKSSLRNLLVVLALGAAVLPMVSVAQDAPPPEKQRGPGGPGGGRGRMTPEQQVERLDKALSLTAEQKTKIAAIYKELAAAMEAIPAEERREKMMEMGKATREKVRVTLTPEQMKKFDDMPPMGGGRGGSGGAPKKEN
;
A
#
# COMPACT_ATOMS: atom_id res chain seq x y z
N MET A 1 -16.98 30.74 9.86
CA MET A 1 -17.04 30.69 8.38
C MET A 1 -16.25 29.43 7.99
N LYS A 2 -16.85 28.24 7.90
CA LYS A 2 -17.75 27.68 6.86
C LYS A 2 -17.22 27.87 5.44
N SER A 3 -16.63 26.81 4.89
CA SER A 3 -16.79 26.44 3.48
C SER A 3 -16.38 24.98 3.27
N SER A 4 -17.39 24.11 3.40
CA SER A 4 -17.45 22.78 2.80
C SER A 4 -17.85 22.91 1.33
N LEU A 5 -17.21 22.19 0.41
CA LEU A 5 -17.64 22.03 -0.99
C LEU A 5 -17.60 20.53 -1.29
N ARG A 6 -18.72 19.81 -1.12
CA ARG A 6 -19.85 19.63 -2.06
C ARG A 6 -19.57 18.57 -3.12
N ASN A 7 -20.15 17.39 -2.84
CA ASN A 7 -20.51 16.32 -3.76
C ASN A 7 -20.75 16.81 -5.20
N LEU A 8 -20.17 16.12 -6.17
CA LEU A 8 -20.67 16.13 -7.54
C LEU A 8 -20.95 14.68 -7.98
N LEU A 9 -22.22 14.30 -7.84
CA LEU A 9 -22.83 13.20 -8.58
C LEU A 9 -22.99 13.67 -10.03
N VAL A 10 -22.42 12.92 -10.97
CA VAL A 10 -22.82 13.00 -12.38
C VAL A 10 -23.42 11.66 -12.75
N VAL A 11 -24.76 11.60 -12.68
CA VAL A 11 -25.56 10.60 -13.39
C VAL A 11 -25.79 11.18 -14.78
N LEU A 12 -25.22 10.54 -15.80
CA LEU A 12 -25.59 10.79 -17.19
C LEU A 12 -26.24 9.51 -17.72
N ALA A 13 -27.56 9.49 -17.72
CA ALA A 13 -28.35 8.54 -18.48
C ALA A 13 -28.43 9.03 -19.93
N LEU A 14 -28.07 8.20 -20.90
CA LEU A 14 -28.36 8.45 -22.31
C LEU A 14 -28.68 7.13 -23.04
N GLY A 15 -29.94 7.04 -23.49
CA GLY A 15 -30.32 6.60 -24.85
C GLY A 15 -30.07 5.15 -25.27
N ALA A 16 -31.15 4.37 -25.31
CA ALA A 16 -31.23 3.11 -26.03
C ALA A 16 -31.26 3.30 -27.57
N ALA A 17 -30.48 2.49 -28.28
CA ALA A 17 -30.77 2.08 -29.66
C ALA A 17 -30.10 0.72 -29.91
N VAL A 18 -30.91 -0.32 -30.07
CA VAL A 18 -30.49 -1.67 -30.46
C VAL A 18 -30.72 -1.83 -31.96
N LEU A 19 -29.67 -2.18 -32.69
CA LEU A 19 -29.77 -2.78 -34.02
C LEU A 19 -28.76 -3.95 -34.11
N PRO A 20 -29.16 -5.13 -34.62
CA PRO A 20 -28.28 -6.29 -34.74
C PRO A 20 -27.54 -6.24 -36.09
N MET A 21 -26.22 -6.35 -36.09
CA MET A 21 -25.46 -6.54 -37.33
C MET A 21 -24.39 -7.61 -37.15
N VAL A 22 -24.71 -8.78 -37.72
CA VAL A 22 -23.85 -9.73 -38.44
C VAL A 22 -22.47 -10.02 -37.84
N SER A 23 -22.34 -11.20 -37.22
CA SER A 23 -21.07 -11.87 -36.97
C SER A 23 -20.38 -12.24 -38.29
N VAL A 24 -19.45 -11.39 -38.74
CA VAL A 24 -18.34 -11.86 -39.57
C VAL A 24 -17.26 -12.35 -38.64
N ALA A 25 -17.03 -13.67 -38.68
CA ALA A 25 -15.87 -14.30 -38.09
C ALA A 25 -14.63 -13.80 -38.84
N GLN A 26 -13.98 -12.79 -38.28
CA GLN A 26 -12.60 -12.47 -38.59
C GLN A 26 -11.71 -13.20 -37.57
N ASP A 27 -10.83 -14.03 -38.11
CA ASP A 27 -9.70 -14.67 -37.45
C ASP A 27 -8.72 -13.58 -36.98
N ALA A 28 -9.13 -12.84 -35.97
CA ALA A 28 -8.32 -11.86 -35.26
C ALA A 28 -7.86 -12.50 -33.94
N PRO A 29 -6.58 -12.36 -33.56
CA PRO A 29 -6.15 -12.77 -32.22
C PRO A 29 -7.07 -12.09 -31.20
N PRO A 30 -7.54 -12.80 -30.17
CA PRO A 30 -8.53 -12.26 -29.24
C PRO A 30 -8.03 -10.92 -28.70
N PRO A 31 -8.91 -9.91 -28.55
CA PRO A 31 -8.50 -8.63 -28.00
C PRO A 31 -7.80 -8.90 -26.67
N GLU A 32 -6.52 -8.54 -26.60
CA GLU A 32 -5.78 -8.51 -25.35
C GLU A 32 -6.66 -7.77 -24.36
N LYS A 33 -7.16 -8.51 -23.37
CA LYS A 33 -7.79 -7.92 -22.21
C LYS A 33 -6.83 -6.87 -21.72
N GLN A 34 -7.18 -5.61 -21.95
CA GLN A 34 -6.50 -4.45 -21.42
C GLN A 34 -6.29 -4.74 -19.95
N ARG A 35 -5.04 -5.03 -19.61
CA ARG A 35 -4.64 -5.53 -18.32
C ARG A 35 -4.87 -4.39 -17.35
N GLY A 36 -6.05 -4.37 -16.74
CA GLY A 36 -6.36 -3.45 -15.65
C GLY A 36 -5.25 -3.51 -14.60
N PRO A 37 -4.98 -2.42 -13.88
CA PRO A 37 -3.92 -2.42 -12.89
C PRO A 37 -4.24 -3.46 -11.80
N GLY A 38 -3.48 -4.56 -11.79
CA GLY A 38 -3.35 -5.48 -10.64
C GLY A 38 -4.28 -6.70 -10.61
N GLY A 39 -4.00 -7.71 -11.44
CA GLY A 39 -4.39 -9.09 -11.17
C GLY A 39 -3.43 -9.77 -10.16
N PRO A 40 -3.87 -10.82 -9.43
CA PRO A 40 -3.20 -11.32 -8.23
C PRO A 40 -1.95 -12.13 -8.56
N GLY A 41 -0.78 -11.52 -8.41
CA GLY A 41 0.52 -12.20 -8.52
C GLY A 41 1.49 -11.48 -9.44
N GLY A 42 2.24 -10.51 -8.93
CA GLY A 42 3.30 -9.84 -9.68
C GLY A 42 3.76 -8.54 -9.03
N GLY A 43 4.96 -8.56 -8.45
CA GLY A 43 5.60 -7.43 -7.77
C GLY A 43 5.08 -7.22 -6.36
N ARG A 44 5.95 -7.33 -5.34
CA ARG A 44 5.63 -6.82 -4.00
C ARG A 44 5.56 -5.29 -4.09
N GLY A 45 4.44 -4.77 -4.60
CA GLY A 45 4.14 -3.35 -4.56
C GLY A 45 4.28 -2.84 -3.13
N ARG A 46 4.67 -1.57 -2.98
CA ARG A 46 4.74 -0.93 -1.66
C ARG A 46 3.37 -1.07 -1.00
N MET A 47 3.33 -1.59 0.23
CA MET A 47 2.07 -1.66 0.99
C MET A 47 1.55 -0.25 1.22
N THR A 48 0.26 -0.04 0.96
CA THR A 48 -0.42 1.22 1.29
C THR A 48 -0.44 1.46 2.80
N PRO A 49 -0.55 2.71 3.28
CA PRO A 49 -0.72 3.02 4.69
C PRO A 49 -1.86 2.22 5.35
N GLU A 50 -2.99 2.09 4.66
CA GLU A 50 -4.17 1.37 5.13
C GLU A 50 -3.89 -0.12 5.32
N GLN A 51 -3.20 -0.76 4.36
CA GLN A 51 -2.78 -2.16 4.47
C GLN A 51 -1.79 -2.39 5.61
N GLN A 52 -0.90 -1.42 5.89
CA GLN A 52 0.02 -1.51 7.02
C GLN A 52 -0.73 -1.47 8.35
N VAL A 53 -1.72 -0.57 8.49
CA VAL A 53 -2.59 -0.53 9.67
C VAL A 53 -3.37 -1.83 9.84
N GLU A 54 -3.95 -2.38 8.77
CA GLU A 54 -4.70 -3.63 8.83
C GLU A 54 -3.83 -4.80 9.32
N ARG A 55 -2.56 -4.86 8.91
CA ARG A 55 -1.63 -5.88 9.38
C ARG A 55 -1.28 -5.72 10.86
N LEU A 56 -1.09 -4.49 11.35
CA LEU A 56 -0.88 -4.24 12.77
C LEU A 56 -2.14 -4.56 13.58
N ASP A 57 -3.31 -4.21 13.06
CA ASP A 57 -4.60 -4.49 13.69
C ASP A 57 -4.83 -5.98 13.89
N LYS A 58 -4.53 -6.81 12.89
CA LYS A 58 -4.64 -8.28 13.01
C LYS A 58 -3.79 -8.87 14.14
N ALA A 59 -2.70 -8.21 14.51
CA ALA A 59 -1.77 -8.72 15.52
C ALA A 59 -1.96 -8.07 16.91
N LEU A 60 -2.45 -6.82 16.95
CA LEU A 60 -2.55 -6.01 18.16
C LEU A 60 -3.98 -5.73 18.61
N SER A 61 -4.98 -6.05 17.79
CA SER A 61 -6.40 -5.73 18.00
C SER A 61 -6.56 -4.24 18.32
N LEU A 62 -6.28 -3.38 17.35
CA LEU A 62 -6.24 -1.93 17.53
C LEU A 62 -7.65 -1.36 17.67
N THR A 63 -7.81 -0.32 18.49
CA THR A 63 -9.06 0.45 18.55
C THR A 63 -9.22 1.32 17.31
N ALA A 64 -10.44 1.78 17.02
CA ALA A 64 -10.69 2.68 15.89
C ALA A 64 -9.85 3.97 15.94
N GLU A 65 -9.67 4.51 17.15
CA GLU A 65 -8.82 5.70 17.37
C GLU A 65 -7.34 5.40 17.08
N GLN A 66 -6.83 4.25 17.54
CA GLN A 66 -5.45 3.83 17.28
C GLN A 66 -5.21 3.62 15.78
N LYS A 67 -6.13 2.95 15.07
CA LYS A 67 -6.07 2.79 13.61
C LYS A 67 -5.97 4.12 12.90
N THR A 68 -6.79 5.10 13.31
CA THR A 68 -6.80 6.45 12.72
C THR A 68 -5.46 7.16 12.94
N LYS A 69 -4.92 7.12 14.16
CA LYS A 69 -3.62 7.74 14.50
C LYS A 69 -2.46 7.07 13.74
N ILE A 70 -2.44 5.74 13.69
CA ILE A 70 -1.39 4.97 13.00
C ILE A 70 -1.48 5.19 11.48
N ALA A 71 -2.69 5.27 10.91
CA ALA A 71 -2.87 5.59 9.49
C ALA A 71 -2.28 6.95 9.13
N ALA A 72 -2.49 7.97 9.98
CA ALA A 72 -1.91 9.29 9.78
C ALA A 72 -0.37 9.24 9.81
N ILE A 73 0.22 8.51 10.77
CA ILE A 73 1.68 8.31 10.86
C ILE A 73 2.23 7.66 9.58
N TYR A 74 1.57 6.64 9.04
CA TYR A 74 2.02 5.99 7.80
C TYR A 74 1.82 6.86 6.55
N LYS A 75 0.79 7.72 6.52
CA LYS A 75 0.62 8.72 5.46
C LYS A 75 1.73 9.77 5.49
N GLU A 76 2.10 10.26 6.67
CA GLU A 76 3.25 11.14 6.85
C GLU A 76 4.54 10.48 6.35
N LEU A 77 4.77 9.22 6.74
CA LEU A 77 5.93 8.47 6.26
C LEU A 77 5.94 8.35 4.73
N ALA A 78 4.80 7.99 4.13
CA ALA A 78 4.69 7.86 2.69
C ALA A 78 5.02 9.18 1.98
N ALA A 79 4.44 10.30 2.43
CA ALA A 79 4.71 11.62 1.88
C ALA A 79 6.18 12.04 2.04
N ALA A 80 6.78 11.82 3.23
CA ALA A 80 8.19 12.09 3.48
C ALA A 80 9.10 11.28 2.56
N MET A 81 8.76 10.00 2.34
CA MET A 81 9.50 9.13 1.42
C MET A 81 9.42 9.60 -0.02
N GLU A 82 8.29 10.15 -0.46
CA GLU A 82 8.15 10.68 -1.82
C GLU A 82 8.98 11.94 -2.04
N ALA A 83 9.05 12.81 -1.03
CA ALA A 83 9.79 14.07 -1.08
C ALA A 83 11.33 13.90 -1.13
N ILE A 84 11.85 12.75 -0.69
CA ILE A 84 13.30 12.48 -0.64
C ILE A 84 13.80 11.93 -1.98
N PRO A 85 14.95 12.40 -2.51
CA PRO A 85 15.57 11.84 -3.71
C PRO A 85 15.86 10.33 -3.60
N ALA A 86 15.87 9.61 -4.72
CA ALA A 86 16.04 8.15 -4.71
C ALA A 86 17.39 7.70 -4.13
N GLU A 87 18.40 8.53 -4.29
CA GLU A 87 19.78 8.33 -3.87
C GLU A 87 19.89 8.39 -2.34
N GLU A 88 19.17 9.31 -1.70
CA GLU A 88 19.16 9.53 -0.25
C GLU A 88 18.13 8.64 0.48
N ARG A 89 17.13 8.14 -0.26
CA ARG A 89 16.05 7.32 0.31
C ARG A 89 16.58 6.13 1.10
N ARG A 90 17.65 5.46 0.66
CA ARG A 90 18.19 4.28 1.35
C ARG A 90 18.74 4.61 2.73
N GLU A 91 19.46 5.72 2.85
CA GLU A 91 20.04 6.17 4.12
C GLU A 91 18.94 6.62 5.08
N LYS A 92 18.05 7.48 4.57
CA LYS A 92 16.95 8.04 5.36
C LYS A 92 15.87 7.02 5.73
N MET A 93 15.75 5.93 4.96
CA MET A 93 14.78 4.86 5.23
C MET A 93 14.93 4.24 6.62
N MET A 94 16.15 4.00 7.07
CA MET A 94 16.37 3.39 8.37
C MET A 94 15.98 4.35 9.50
N GLU A 95 16.39 5.61 9.40
CA GLU A 95 16.10 6.67 10.37
C GLU A 95 14.57 6.92 10.46
N MET A 96 13.92 7.14 9.32
CA MET A 96 12.47 7.36 9.26
C MET A 96 11.68 6.13 9.70
N GLY A 97 12.17 4.92 9.42
CA GLY A 97 11.57 3.68 9.88
C GLY A 97 11.60 3.55 11.41
N LYS A 98 12.72 3.92 12.05
CA LYS A 98 12.83 3.96 13.52
C LYS A 98 11.90 5.01 14.12
N ALA A 99 11.95 6.24 13.61
CA ALA A 99 11.09 7.33 14.07
C ALA A 99 9.60 7.00 13.92
N THR A 100 9.22 6.37 12.80
CA THR A 100 7.85 5.90 12.59
C THR A 100 7.45 4.83 13.59
N ARG A 101 8.34 3.85 13.87
CA ARG A 101 8.07 2.79 14.85
C ARG A 101 7.85 3.38 16.24
N GLU A 102 8.64 4.37 16.65
CA GLU A 102 8.45 5.07 17.92
C GLU A 102 7.13 5.83 17.98
N LYS A 103 6.79 6.58 16.92
CA LYS A 103 5.48 7.25 16.79
C LYS A 103 4.32 6.26 16.89
N VAL A 104 4.42 5.08 16.28
CA VAL A 104 3.37 4.04 16.40
C VAL A 104 3.33 3.53 17.84
N ARG A 105 4.49 3.24 18.45
CA ARG A 105 4.59 2.68 19.81
C ARG A 105 3.89 3.54 20.85
N VAL A 106 4.00 4.87 20.78
CA VAL A 106 3.34 5.79 21.73
C VAL A 106 1.81 5.83 21.59
N THR A 107 1.24 5.30 20.50
CA THR A 107 -0.22 5.20 20.31
C THR A 107 -0.82 3.91 20.88
N LEU A 108 0.04 2.95 21.24
CA LEU A 108 -0.35 1.63 21.69
C LEU A 108 -0.52 1.58 23.21
N THR A 109 -1.32 0.63 23.69
CA THR A 109 -1.36 0.30 25.12
C THR A 109 -0.08 -0.44 25.54
N PRO A 110 0.27 -0.49 26.84
CA PRO A 110 1.46 -1.21 27.30
C PRO A 110 1.50 -2.69 26.84
N GLU A 111 0.34 -3.36 26.83
CA GLU A 111 0.24 -4.75 26.37
C GLU A 111 0.47 -4.90 24.86
N GLN A 112 -0.08 -3.98 24.06
CA GLN A 112 0.12 -3.95 22.61
C GLN A 112 1.57 -3.57 22.25
N MET A 113 2.18 -2.66 23.00
CA MET A 113 3.59 -2.25 22.83
C MET A 113 4.52 -3.46 22.93
N LYS A 114 4.33 -4.33 23.94
CA LYS A 114 5.14 -5.54 24.09
C LYS A 114 5.07 -6.43 22.85
N LYS A 115 3.86 -6.72 22.36
CA LYS A 115 3.66 -7.50 21.14
C LYS A 115 4.27 -6.82 19.92
N PHE A 116 4.15 -5.49 19.82
CA PHE A 116 4.68 -4.71 18.72
C PHE A 116 6.22 -4.70 18.71
N ASP A 117 6.84 -4.61 19.89
CA ASP A 117 8.30 -4.62 20.04
C ASP A 117 8.90 -5.97 19.61
N ASP A 118 8.17 -7.07 19.83
CA ASP A 118 8.55 -8.42 19.38
C ASP A 118 8.39 -8.65 17.86
N MET A 119 7.66 -7.77 17.15
CA MET A 119 7.47 -7.91 15.70
C MET A 119 8.71 -7.45 14.93
N PRO A 120 9.13 -8.20 13.88
CA PRO A 120 10.20 -7.76 13.00
C PRO A 120 9.81 -6.43 12.32
N PRO A 121 10.77 -5.53 12.08
CA PRO A 121 10.49 -4.28 11.39
C PRO A 121 9.86 -4.56 10.02
N MET A 122 8.77 -3.84 9.73
CA MET A 122 8.03 -3.88 8.47
C MET A 122 8.95 -3.39 7.34
N GLY A 123 9.70 -4.32 6.73
CA GLY A 123 10.77 -4.03 5.76
C GLY A 123 11.92 -5.02 5.82
N GLY A 124 12.03 -5.80 6.90
CA GLY A 124 12.99 -6.92 7.04
C GLY A 124 12.54 -8.20 6.33
N GLY A 125 12.02 -8.08 5.11
CA GLY A 125 11.74 -9.23 4.27
C GLY A 125 13.05 -9.79 3.73
N ARG A 126 13.57 -10.84 4.38
CA ARG A 126 14.57 -11.75 3.80
C ARG A 126 14.06 -12.24 2.45
N GLY A 127 14.59 -11.67 1.35
CA GLY A 127 14.27 -12.11 -0.01
C GLY A 127 14.61 -11.05 -1.05
N GLY A 128 15.83 -11.12 -1.60
CA GLY A 128 16.18 -10.32 -2.78
C GLY A 128 17.65 -10.20 -3.19
N SER A 129 18.57 -11.09 -2.80
CA SER A 129 19.81 -11.32 -3.55
C SER A 129 20.41 -12.66 -3.13
N GLY A 130 20.29 -13.65 -4.01
CA GLY A 130 21.01 -14.91 -3.94
C GLY A 130 22.48 -14.69 -4.26
N GLY A 131 23.25 -14.26 -3.25
CA GLY A 131 24.69 -14.47 -3.22
C GLY A 131 24.97 -15.91 -2.77
N ALA A 132 24.97 -16.86 -3.70
CA ALA A 132 25.59 -18.15 -3.44
C ALA A 132 27.04 -17.92 -2.99
N PRO A 133 27.57 -18.65 -1.98
CA PRO A 133 28.97 -18.54 -1.64
C PRO A 133 29.77 -19.01 -2.85
N LYS A 134 30.63 -18.15 -3.41
CA LYS A 134 31.72 -18.59 -4.28
C LYS A 134 32.49 -19.64 -3.48
N LYS A 135 32.32 -20.92 -3.83
CA LYS A 135 33.28 -21.94 -3.46
C LYS A 135 34.55 -21.61 -4.23
N GLU A 136 35.52 -21.08 -3.51
CA GLU A 136 36.90 -20.99 -3.96
C GLU A 136 37.42 -22.43 -4.05
N ASN A 137 37.82 -22.84 -5.26
CA ASN A 137 38.66 -24.02 -5.50
C ASN A 137 40.08 -23.53 -5.69
#